data_AF-A0A352YZL7-F1
#
_entry.id   AF-A0A352YZL7-F1
#
_cell.length_a   1.000
_cell.length_b   1.000
_cell.length_c   1.000
_cell.angle_alpha   90.00
_cell.angle_beta   90.00
_cell.angle_gamma   90.00
#
_symmetry.space_group_name_H-M   'P 1'
#
loop_
_entity.id
_entity.type
_entity.pdbx_description
1 polymer ?
#
loop_
_entity_poly.entity_id
_entity_poly.type
_entity_poly.pdbx_seq_one_letter_code
_entity_poly.pdbx_strand_id
1 'polypeptide(L)'
;MIKNFFSIACRNLLKNRSFALINIFGLAIGLAASLLILLWVQDEFSFDRFNTNFENIYRVEEDQFYSGARYHVTVTPHPSGPVWKEKIPEIRYQTRINRMPRLLFRQEEKVFFESSIIAADSGIFKIFTLPFISGDPENALRNPQSMVLTEKLARKYFGNKNPMGKTLTIENKLQFTVTGVIRDLPRNSMFSFEAVFPYSFLYQIGAADNSWGNNSILTFV
;
A
#
# COMPACT_ATOMS: atom_id res chain seq x y z
N MET A 1 -29.72 -36.68 33.16
CA MET A 1 -29.61 -35.65 34.21
C MET A 1 -29.29 -34.26 33.65
N ILE A 2 -28.26 -34.09 32.80
CA ILE A 2 -27.90 -32.79 32.17
C ILE A 2 -29.07 -32.14 31.40
N LYS A 3 -29.87 -32.94 30.68
CA LYS A 3 -31.09 -32.46 29.99
C LYS A 3 -32.11 -31.80 30.94
N ASN A 4 -32.28 -32.33 32.15
CA ASN A 4 -33.20 -31.73 33.12
C ASN A 4 -32.66 -30.41 33.68
N PHE A 5 -31.35 -30.32 33.96
CA PHE A 5 -30.74 -29.08 34.41
C PHE A 5 -30.87 -27.95 33.36
N PHE A 6 -30.63 -28.25 32.09
CA PHE A 6 -30.84 -27.28 30.99
C PHE A 6 -32.31 -26.86 30.87
N SER A 7 -33.25 -27.81 30.97
CA SER A 7 -34.69 -27.51 30.89
C SER A 7 -35.15 -26.60 32.04
N ILE A 8 -34.67 -26.86 33.25
CA ILE A 8 -34.97 -26.05 34.45
C ILE A 8 -34.38 -24.65 34.31
N ALA A 9 -33.12 -24.52 33.90
CA ALA A 9 -32.46 -23.23 33.70
C ALA A 9 -33.18 -22.38 32.63
N CYS A 10 -33.57 -22.99 31.51
CA CYS A 10 -34.28 -22.30 30.42
C CYS A 10 -35.68 -21.82 30.86
N ARG A 11 -36.44 -22.66 31.59
CA ARG A 11 -37.73 -22.25 32.17
C ARG A 11 -37.57 -21.09 33.16
N ASN A 12 -36.48 -21.07 33.95
CA ASN A 12 -36.23 -20.02 34.93
C ASN A 12 -35.84 -18.68 34.26
N LEU A 13 -35.01 -18.74 33.20
CA LEU A 13 -34.69 -17.59 32.33
C LEU A 13 -35.95 -17.00 31.67
N LEU A 14 -36.85 -17.85 31.17
CA LEU A 14 -38.11 -17.43 30.55
C LEU A 14 -39.14 -16.89 31.55
N LYS A 15 -39.04 -17.26 32.84
CA LYS A 15 -39.90 -16.73 33.91
C LYS A 15 -39.42 -15.36 34.39
N ASN A 16 -38.11 -15.14 34.46
CA ASN A 16 -37.49 -13.88 34.90
C ASN A 16 -36.88 -13.08 33.73
N ARG A 17 -37.69 -12.79 32.71
CA ARG A 17 -37.22 -12.27 31.41
C ARG A 17 -36.43 -10.97 31.50
N SER A 18 -36.91 -9.99 32.27
CA SER A 18 -36.25 -8.67 32.36
C SER A 18 -34.86 -8.77 33.00
N PHE A 19 -34.74 -9.53 34.10
CA PHE A 19 -33.46 -9.75 34.78
C PHE A 19 -32.49 -10.56 33.91
N ALA A 20 -32.98 -11.60 33.24
CA ALA A 20 -32.19 -12.37 32.29
C ALA A 20 -31.69 -11.49 31.13
N LEU A 21 -32.56 -10.63 30.59
CA LEU A 21 -32.23 -9.75 29.47
C LEU A 21 -31.15 -8.74 29.85
N ILE A 22 -31.27 -8.05 30.97
CA ILE A 22 -30.26 -7.07 31.43
C ILE A 22 -28.88 -7.73 31.59
N ASN A 23 -28.82 -8.89 32.25
CA ASN A 23 -27.54 -9.58 32.49
C ASN A 23 -26.93 -10.14 31.19
N ILE A 24 -27.73 -10.75 30.33
CA ILE A 24 -27.25 -11.30 29.06
C ILE A 24 -26.80 -10.17 28.13
N PHE A 25 -27.55 -9.08 28.02
CA PHE A 25 -27.15 -7.93 27.19
C PHE A 25 -25.90 -7.25 27.73
N GLY A 26 -25.81 -7.02 29.05
CA GLY A 26 -24.63 -6.41 29.66
C GLY A 26 -23.36 -7.24 29.39
N LEU A 27 -23.44 -8.55 29.60
CA LEU A 27 -22.34 -9.47 29.30
C LEU A 27 -22.01 -9.51 27.80
N ALA A 28 -23.03 -9.59 26.94
CA ALA A 28 -22.85 -9.63 25.49
C ALA A 28 -22.18 -8.35 24.97
N ILE A 29 -22.59 -7.17 25.46
CA ILE A 29 -21.98 -5.89 25.08
C ILE A 29 -20.53 -5.81 25.57
N GLY A 30 -20.25 -6.24 26.80
CA GLY A 30 -18.87 -6.27 27.32
C GLY A 30 -17.95 -7.20 26.51
N LEU A 31 -18.43 -8.40 26.19
CA LEU A 31 -17.71 -9.35 25.33
C LEU A 31 -17.53 -8.81 23.91
N ALA A 32 -18.56 -8.21 23.32
CA ALA A 32 -18.45 -7.61 22.00
C ALA A 32 -17.43 -6.46 21.97
N ALA A 33 -17.45 -5.56 22.96
CA ALA A 33 -16.51 -4.45 23.04
C ALA A 33 -15.05 -4.93 23.19
N SER A 34 -14.81 -5.90 24.08
CA SER A 34 -13.47 -6.49 24.26
C SER A 34 -12.97 -7.23 23.01
N LEU A 35 -13.84 -7.97 22.32
CA LEU A 35 -13.49 -8.63 21.06
C LEU A 35 -13.16 -7.64 19.95
N LEU A 36 -13.92 -6.54 19.83
CA LEU A 36 -13.64 -5.50 18.85
C LEU A 36 -12.28 -4.82 19.10
N ILE A 37 -11.97 -4.53 20.38
CA ILE A 37 -10.65 -3.99 20.76
C ILE A 37 -9.54 -4.99 20.41
N LEU A 38 -9.73 -6.28 20.72
CA LEU A 38 -8.74 -7.32 20.41
C LEU A 38 -8.50 -7.44 18.90
N LEU A 39 -9.55 -7.43 18.09
CA LEU A 39 -9.44 -7.47 16.63
C LEU A 39 -8.71 -6.22 16.10
N TRP A 40 -8.99 -5.04 16.65
CA TRP A 40 -8.29 -3.82 16.28
C TRP A 40 -6.80 -3.87 16.64
N VAL A 41 -6.45 -4.35 17.84
CA VAL A 41 -5.05 -4.54 18.26
C VAL A 41 -4.35 -5.55 17.35
N GLN A 42 -5.01 -6.66 17.02
CA GLN A 42 -4.45 -7.68 16.11
C GLN A 42 -4.22 -7.11 14.71
N ASP A 43 -5.14 -6.28 14.21
CA ASP A 43 -4.98 -5.57 12.95
C ASP A 43 -3.73 -4.66 13.02
N GLU A 44 -3.63 -3.80 14.03
CA GLU A 44 -2.47 -2.90 14.21
C GLU A 44 -1.13 -3.64 14.25
N PHE A 45 -1.06 -4.77 14.98
CA PHE A 45 0.16 -5.58 15.04
C PHE A 45 0.53 -6.23 13.70
N SER A 46 -0.42 -6.42 12.78
CA SER A 46 -0.19 -7.02 11.47
C SER A 46 0.21 -6.01 10.38
N PHE A 47 0.23 -4.71 10.69
CA PHE A 47 0.54 -3.63 9.75
C PHE A 47 1.91 -3.86 9.08
N ASP A 48 1.93 -3.89 7.74
CA ASP A 48 3.10 -4.13 6.87
C ASP A 48 3.89 -5.43 7.09
N ARG A 49 3.46 -6.31 8.01
CA ARG A 49 4.12 -7.60 8.31
C ARG A 49 3.96 -8.65 7.22
N PHE A 50 3.24 -8.36 6.13
CA PHE A 50 3.19 -9.24 4.95
C PHE A 50 4.52 -9.25 4.18
N ASN A 51 5.39 -8.25 4.39
CA ASN A 51 6.71 -8.21 3.77
C ASN A 51 7.62 -9.29 4.38
N THR A 52 8.17 -10.17 3.54
CA THR A 52 9.06 -11.27 3.98
C THR A 52 10.27 -10.77 4.77
N ASN A 53 10.76 -9.57 4.48
CA ASN A 53 11.93 -8.97 5.13
C ASN A 53 11.57 -7.74 5.99
N PHE A 54 10.36 -7.68 6.56
CA PHE A 54 9.84 -6.48 7.23
C PHE A 54 10.74 -5.91 8.34
N GLU A 55 11.55 -6.73 9.02
CA GLU A 55 12.48 -6.29 10.08
C GLU A 55 13.68 -5.48 9.55
N ASN A 56 13.99 -5.63 8.25
CA ASN A 56 15.13 -4.96 7.60
C ASN A 56 14.67 -4.03 6.47
N ILE A 57 13.46 -3.49 6.56
CA ILE A 57 12.96 -2.45 5.67
C ILE A 57 12.86 -1.17 6.49
N TYR A 58 13.64 -0.16 6.12
CA TYR A 58 13.68 1.09 6.87
C TYR A 58 13.16 2.23 6.00
N ARG A 59 12.28 3.06 6.58
CA ARG A 59 11.96 4.38 6.02
C ARG A 59 12.99 5.37 6.51
N VAL A 60 13.55 6.16 5.61
CA VAL A 60 14.46 7.24 6.00
C VAL A 60 13.64 8.46 6.41
N GLU A 61 13.95 8.98 7.58
CA GLU A 61 13.31 10.14 8.20
C GLU A 61 14.36 11.20 8.50
N GLU A 62 13.94 12.46 8.54
CA GLU A 62 14.83 13.60 8.70
C GLU A 62 14.32 14.52 9.80
N ASP A 63 15.25 15.03 10.61
CA ASP A 63 15.01 16.13 11.53
C ASP A 63 15.56 17.42 10.94
N GLN A 64 14.64 18.29 10.51
CA GLN A 64 14.95 19.57 9.92
C GLN A 64 14.93 20.66 10.98
N PHE A 65 15.92 21.54 10.95
CA PHE A 65 15.95 22.72 11.81
C PHE A 65 15.57 23.95 10.98
N TYR A 66 14.40 24.52 11.28
CA TYR A 66 13.88 25.67 10.56
C TYR A 66 13.25 26.67 11.54
N SER A 67 13.50 27.96 11.37
CA SER A 67 12.95 29.04 12.22
C SER A 67 13.09 28.81 13.74
N GLY A 68 14.18 28.18 14.18
CA GLY A 68 14.43 27.88 15.60
C GLY A 68 13.65 26.69 16.16
N ALA A 69 12.88 25.97 15.34
CA ALA A 69 12.17 24.75 15.71
C ALA A 69 12.73 23.53 14.98
N ARG A 70 12.62 22.36 15.61
CA ARG A 70 12.92 21.06 15.01
C ARG A 70 11.64 20.47 14.44
N TYR A 71 11.68 20.14 13.16
CA TYR A 71 10.59 19.48 12.42
C TYR A 71 11.04 18.07 12.05
N HIS A 72 10.35 17.08 12.58
CA HIS A 72 10.55 15.69 12.19
C HIS A 72 9.69 15.38 10.96
N VAL A 73 10.31 14.94 9.87
CA VAL A 73 9.65 14.66 8.60
C VAL A 73 10.01 13.26 8.09
N THR A 74 9.09 12.69 7.30
CA THR A 74 9.22 11.34 6.72
C THR A 74 9.54 11.36 5.23
N VAL A 75 9.93 12.53 4.73
CA VAL A 75 10.30 12.78 3.34
C VAL A 75 11.75 13.17 3.26
N THR A 76 12.31 12.95 2.08
CA THR A 76 13.73 13.17 1.78
C THR A 76 13.86 13.85 0.42
N PRO A 77 15.03 14.44 0.10
CA PRO A 77 15.27 15.01 -1.22
C PRO A 77 15.24 13.98 -2.36
N HIS A 78 14.91 14.42 -3.58
CA HIS A 78 14.92 13.55 -4.77
C HIS A 78 16.22 12.74 -4.98
N PRO A 79 17.45 13.30 -4.87
CA PRO A 79 18.67 12.54 -5.13
C PRO A 79 19.04 11.51 -4.04
N SER A 80 18.35 11.53 -2.89
CA SER A 80 18.80 10.87 -1.66
C SER A 80 19.00 9.36 -1.79
N GLY A 81 17.97 8.62 -2.19
CA GLY A 81 17.99 7.16 -2.24
C GLY A 81 19.17 6.57 -3.03
N PRO A 82 19.39 6.95 -4.30
CA PRO A 82 20.54 6.53 -5.08
C PRO A 82 21.89 6.90 -4.44
N VAL A 83 22.02 8.13 -3.92
CA VAL A 83 23.27 8.60 -3.29
C VAL A 83 23.60 7.83 -2.02
N TRP A 84 22.60 7.52 -1.20
CA TRP A 84 22.80 6.73 0.02
C TRP A 84 23.20 5.31 -0.29
N LYS A 85 22.53 4.66 -1.25
CA LYS A 85 22.93 3.32 -1.70
C LYS A 85 24.36 3.27 -2.23
N GLU A 86 24.82 4.31 -2.91
CA GLU A 86 26.20 4.38 -3.40
C GLU A 86 27.22 4.58 -2.26
N LYS A 87 26.88 5.39 -1.24
CA LYS A 87 27.81 5.81 -0.19
C LYS A 87 27.79 4.94 1.07
N ILE A 88 26.74 4.17 1.32
CA ILE A 88 26.54 3.38 2.54
C ILE A 88 26.46 1.90 2.14
N PRO A 89 27.56 1.13 2.32
CA PRO A 89 27.65 -0.27 1.87
C PRO A 89 26.60 -1.22 2.45
N GLU A 90 26.07 -0.92 3.63
CA GLU A 90 25.05 -1.70 4.31
C GLU A 90 23.68 -1.63 3.61
N ILE A 91 23.45 -0.60 2.79
CA ILE A 91 22.22 -0.42 2.03
C ILE A 91 22.22 -1.33 0.80
N ARG A 92 21.56 -2.49 0.93
CA ARG A 92 21.49 -3.48 -0.16
C ARG A 92 20.61 -3.02 -1.32
N TYR A 93 19.44 -2.47 -0.99
CA TYR A 93 18.47 -1.96 -1.96
C TYR A 93 18.01 -0.58 -1.52
N GLN A 94 17.48 0.19 -2.47
CA GLN A 94 16.85 1.47 -2.15
C GLN A 94 15.64 1.63 -3.06
N THR A 95 14.62 2.32 -2.60
CA THR A 95 13.56 2.83 -3.47
C THR A 95 13.08 4.18 -2.99
N ARG A 96 12.97 5.11 -3.94
CA ARG A 96 12.18 6.31 -3.77
C ARG A 96 10.76 6.04 -4.22
N ILE A 97 9.80 6.65 -3.54
CA ILE A 97 8.38 6.57 -3.84
C ILE A 97 7.80 7.99 -3.80
N ASN A 98 7.16 8.38 -4.90
CA ASN A 98 6.40 9.61 -4.98
C ASN A 98 4.91 9.27 -5.18
N ARG A 99 4.04 9.91 -4.40
CA ARG A 99 2.59 9.78 -4.60
C ARG A 99 2.19 10.67 -5.77
N MET A 100 1.53 10.09 -6.76
CA MET A 100 1.09 10.84 -7.92
C MET A 100 -0.33 11.38 -7.72
N PRO A 101 -0.68 12.52 -8.35
CA PRO A 101 -2.03 13.02 -8.33
C PRO A 101 -2.98 12.05 -9.07
N ARG A 102 -4.27 12.34 -8.99
CA ARG A 102 -5.29 11.64 -9.77
C ARG A 102 -5.03 11.84 -11.27
N LEU A 103 -4.95 10.77 -12.04
CA LEU A 103 -4.70 10.80 -13.49
C LEU A 103 -5.81 10.11 -14.28
N LEU A 104 -6.08 10.60 -15.48
CA LEU A 104 -6.99 10.01 -16.45
C LEU A 104 -6.31 8.85 -17.19
N PHE A 105 -6.86 7.66 -17.04
CA PHE A 105 -6.44 6.46 -17.74
C PHE A 105 -7.45 6.13 -18.83
N ARG A 106 -6.95 5.83 -20.03
CA ARG A 106 -7.76 5.43 -21.18
C ARG A 106 -7.22 4.15 -21.80
N GLN A 107 -8.14 3.24 -22.09
CA GLN A 107 -7.94 2.11 -22.96
C GLN A 107 -9.16 1.97 -23.89
N GLU A 108 -8.98 2.19 -25.18
CA GLU A 108 -10.10 2.16 -26.14
C GLU A 108 -11.25 3.09 -25.64
N GLU A 109 -12.44 2.54 -25.42
CA GLU A 109 -13.62 3.26 -24.91
C GLU A 109 -13.65 3.40 -23.38
N LYS A 110 -12.81 2.66 -22.65
CA LYS A 110 -12.75 2.70 -21.18
C LYS A 110 -11.92 3.89 -20.72
N VAL A 111 -12.57 4.84 -20.05
CA VAL A 111 -11.93 6.07 -19.56
C VAL A 111 -12.31 6.28 -18.10
N PHE A 112 -11.32 6.25 -17.20
CA PHE A 112 -11.54 6.51 -15.77
C PHE A 112 -10.40 7.33 -15.19
N PHE A 113 -10.70 8.07 -14.13
CA PHE A 113 -9.67 8.70 -13.33
C PHE A 113 -9.26 7.79 -12.17
N GLU A 114 -7.97 7.50 -12.05
CA GLU A 114 -7.39 6.70 -10.98
C GLU A 114 -6.63 7.61 -10.00
N SER A 115 -6.76 7.37 -8.70
CA SER A 115 -6.13 8.18 -7.63
C SER A 115 -5.04 7.43 -6.86
N SER A 116 -5.06 6.10 -6.89
CA SER A 116 -4.12 5.24 -6.18
C SER A 116 -2.88 4.99 -7.04
N ILE A 117 -2.10 6.03 -7.30
CA ILE A 117 -0.96 5.96 -8.21
C ILE A 117 0.31 6.39 -7.50
N ILE A 118 1.39 5.65 -7.73
CA ILE A 118 2.74 6.04 -7.29
C ILE A 118 3.72 6.00 -8.45
N ALA A 119 4.83 6.74 -8.30
CA ALA A 119 6.04 6.56 -9.08
C ALA A 119 7.14 6.04 -8.16
N ALA A 120 7.84 4.98 -8.56
CA ALA A 120 8.84 4.31 -7.72
C ALA A 120 10.07 3.83 -8.51
N ASP A 121 11.21 3.75 -7.83
CA ASP A 121 12.39 3.08 -8.38
C ASP A 121 12.12 1.57 -8.51
N SER A 122 12.83 0.86 -9.39
CA SER A 122 12.68 -0.59 -9.54
C SER A 122 13.01 -1.38 -8.26
N GLY A 123 13.76 -0.78 -7.33
CA GLY A 123 14.06 -1.36 -6.03
C GLY A 123 12.81 -1.63 -5.17
N ILE A 124 11.65 -1.04 -5.48
CA ILE A 124 10.39 -1.30 -4.78
C ILE A 124 10.05 -2.80 -4.74
N PHE A 125 10.32 -3.54 -5.82
CA PHE A 125 10.04 -4.97 -5.91
C PHE A 125 11.11 -5.85 -5.24
N LYS A 126 12.23 -5.25 -4.82
CA LYS A 126 13.28 -5.92 -4.03
C LYS A 126 13.09 -5.72 -2.54
N ILE A 127 12.60 -4.54 -2.15
CA ILE A 127 12.37 -4.16 -0.76
C ILE A 127 11.05 -4.73 -0.27
N PHE A 128 9.97 -4.50 -1.02
CA PHE A 128 8.63 -4.92 -0.62
C PHE A 128 8.22 -6.23 -1.28
N THR A 129 7.47 -7.04 -0.53
CA THR A 129 6.93 -8.32 -1.03
C THR A 129 5.71 -8.06 -1.88
N LEU A 130 5.94 -7.83 -3.18
CA LEU A 130 4.91 -7.56 -4.18
C LEU A 130 4.86 -8.71 -5.19
N PRO A 131 4.03 -9.74 -4.98
CA PRO A 131 4.04 -10.93 -5.82
C PRO A 131 3.59 -10.60 -7.25
N PHE A 132 4.46 -10.86 -8.22
CA PHE A 132 4.12 -10.74 -9.64
C PHE A 132 3.22 -11.90 -10.08
N ILE A 133 2.11 -11.56 -10.73
CA ILE A 133 1.26 -12.50 -11.47
C ILE A 133 1.84 -12.71 -12.88
N SER A 134 2.36 -11.64 -13.48
CA SER A 134 2.99 -11.67 -14.80
C SER A 134 4.00 -10.53 -14.96
N GLY A 135 5.03 -10.73 -15.78
CA GLY A 135 6.14 -9.80 -15.97
C GLY A 135 7.36 -10.14 -15.12
N ASP A 136 8.41 -9.34 -15.27
CA ASP A 136 9.69 -9.54 -14.60
C ASP A 136 10.02 -8.35 -13.67
N PRO A 137 10.10 -8.56 -12.34
CA PRO A 137 10.36 -7.49 -11.38
C PRO A 137 11.65 -6.71 -11.66
N GLU A 138 12.68 -7.31 -12.25
CA GLU A 138 13.95 -6.63 -12.54
C GLU A 138 13.83 -5.58 -13.66
N ASN A 139 12.91 -5.84 -14.59
CA ASN A 139 12.79 -5.11 -15.85
C ASN A 139 11.52 -4.25 -15.92
N ALA A 140 10.53 -4.50 -15.04
CA ALA A 140 9.20 -3.91 -15.10
C ALA A 140 9.13 -2.37 -14.92
N LEU A 141 10.18 -1.72 -14.40
CA LEU A 141 10.23 -0.25 -14.29
C LEU A 141 11.47 0.36 -14.95
N ARG A 142 12.16 -0.38 -15.84
CA ARG A 142 13.39 0.13 -16.48
C ARG A 142 13.11 1.19 -17.55
N ASN A 143 12.03 1.03 -18.31
CA ASN A 143 11.66 1.99 -19.36
C ASN A 143 10.78 3.09 -18.76
N PRO A 144 11.08 4.40 -18.94
CA PRO A 144 10.25 5.49 -18.42
C PRO A 144 8.77 5.45 -18.87
N GLN A 145 8.46 4.83 -20.01
CA GLN A 145 7.10 4.64 -20.52
C GLN A 145 6.54 3.22 -20.23
N SER A 146 7.04 2.58 -19.18
CA SER A 146 6.48 1.33 -18.66
C SER A 146 5.59 1.58 -17.44
N MET A 147 4.73 0.63 -17.11
CA MET A 147 3.91 0.69 -15.90
C MET A 147 3.66 -0.73 -15.37
N VAL A 148 3.51 -0.83 -14.05
CA VAL A 148 3.06 -2.03 -13.36
C VAL A 148 1.68 -1.77 -12.76
N LEU A 149 0.76 -2.72 -12.91
CA LEU A 149 -0.62 -2.61 -12.42
C LEU A 149 -0.88 -3.66 -11.34
N THR A 150 -1.78 -3.38 -10.41
CA THR A 150 -2.39 -4.43 -9.59
C THR A 150 -3.36 -5.27 -10.41
N GLU A 151 -3.65 -6.49 -9.93
CA GLU A 151 -4.60 -7.40 -10.56
C GLU A 151 -5.96 -6.74 -10.76
N LYS A 152 -6.47 -6.05 -9.74
CA LYS A 152 -7.73 -5.32 -9.78
C LYS A 152 -7.77 -4.28 -10.89
N LEU A 153 -6.71 -3.47 -11.02
CA LEU A 153 -6.65 -2.40 -12.02
C LEU A 153 -6.47 -2.98 -13.43
N ALA A 154 -5.61 -3.99 -13.57
CA ALA A 154 -5.44 -4.71 -14.83
C ALA A 154 -6.78 -5.31 -15.31
N ARG A 155 -7.55 -5.93 -14.40
CA ARG A 155 -8.87 -6.50 -14.71
C ARG A 155 -9.90 -5.43 -15.10
N LYS A 156 -9.87 -4.25 -14.47
CA LYS A 156 -10.77 -3.12 -14.80
C LYS A 156 -10.65 -2.72 -16.28
N TYR A 157 -9.43 -2.58 -16.77
CA TYR A 157 -9.14 -2.19 -18.16
C TYR A 157 -9.23 -3.40 -19.11
N PHE A 158 -8.44 -4.45 -18.86
CA PHE A 158 -8.25 -5.55 -19.81
C PHE A 158 -9.22 -6.72 -19.65
N GLY A 159 -10.04 -6.74 -18.59
CA GLY A 159 -10.92 -7.86 -18.28
C GLY A 159 -10.12 -9.13 -18.01
N ASN A 160 -10.48 -10.23 -18.68
CA ASN A 160 -9.74 -11.50 -18.61
C ASN A 160 -8.65 -11.61 -19.70
N LYS A 161 -8.44 -10.57 -20.52
CA LYS A 161 -7.40 -10.59 -21.56
C LYS A 161 -6.04 -10.33 -20.91
N ASN A 162 -4.99 -10.93 -21.45
CA ASN A 162 -3.62 -10.65 -21.02
C ASN A 162 -3.30 -9.14 -21.20
N PRO A 163 -2.95 -8.41 -20.12
CA PRO A 163 -2.62 -6.98 -20.19
C PRO A 163 -1.17 -6.72 -20.60
N MET A 164 -0.29 -7.73 -20.51
CA MET A 164 1.15 -7.57 -20.76
C MET A 164 1.43 -7.09 -22.19
N GLY A 165 2.34 -6.11 -22.31
CA GLY A 165 2.74 -5.50 -23.58
C GLY A 165 1.71 -4.56 -24.19
N LYS A 166 0.52 -4.41 -23.59
CA LYS A 166 -0.50 -3.46 -24.06
C LYS A 166 -0.27 -2.09 -23.46
N THR A 167 -0.79 -1.08 -24.14
CA THR A 167 -0.65 0.32 -23.76
C THR A 167 -1.90 0.87 -23.10
N LEU A 168 -1.70 1.72 -22.09
CA LEU A 168 -2.71 2.63 -21.55
C LEU A 168 -2.31 4.05 -21.88
N THR A 169 -3.29 4.86 -22.30
CA THR A 169 -3.09 6.28 -22.57
C THR A 169 -3.43 7.08 -21.32
N ILE A 170 -2.46 7.84 -20.82
CA ILE A 170 -2.53 8.64 -19.62
C ILE A 170 -2.66 10.12 -20.02
N GLU A 171 -3.61 10.83 -19.42
CA GLU A 171 -3.91 12.25 -19.70
C GLU A 171 -4.09 12.54 -21.20
N ASN A 172 -4.62 11.58 -21.95
CA ASN A 172 -4.86 11.62 -23.40
C ASN A 172 -3.62 11.91 -24.26
N LYS A 173 -2.42 11.84 -23.69
CA LYS A 173 -1.17 12.27 -24.35
C LYS A 173 -0.06 11.23 -24.24
N LEU A 174 0.11 10.67 -23.05
CA LEU A 174 1.25 9.81 -22.74
C LEU A 174 0.85 8.35 -22.85
N GLN A 175 1.63 7.55 -23.57
CA GLN A 175 1.38 6.11 -23.68
C GLN A 175 2.34 5.35 -22.77
N PHE A 176 1.77 4.46 -21.96
CA PHE A 176 2.49 3.61 -21.03
C PHE A 176 2.20 2.14 -21.33
N THR A 177 3.27 1.34 -21.45
CA THR A 177 3.18 -0.09 -21.71
C THR A 177 3.12 -0.85 -20.39
N VAL A 178 2.15 -1.75 -20.24
CA VAL A 178 2.06 -2.65 -19.10
C VAL A 178 3.17 -3.69 -19.20
N THR A 179 4.11 -3.65 -18.26
CA THR A 179 5.28 -4.55 -18.22
C THR A 179 5.30 -5.45 -16.99
N GLY A 180 4.31 -5.29 -16.10
CA GLY A 180 4.09 -6.19 -14.99
C GLY A 180 2.67 -6.08 -14.45
N VAL A 181 2.20 -7.18 -13.87
CA VAL A 181 0.99 -7.22 -13.05
C VAL A 181 1.33 -7.88 -11.73
N ILE A 182 1.01 -7.22 -10.63
CA ILE A 182 1.20 -7.73 -9.27
C ILE A 182 -0.15 -8.08 -8.64
N ARG A 183 -0.12 -8.92 -7.61
CA ARG A 183 -1.31 -9.15 -6.76
C ARG A 183 -1.73 -7.85 -6.07
N ASP A 184 -3.01 -7.77 -5.74
CA ASP A 184 -3.53 -6.68 -4.94
C ASP A 184 -2.85 -6.64 -3.57
N LEU A 185 -2.56 -5.44 -3.09
CA LEU A 185 -1.91 -5.24 -1.79
C LEU A 185 -2.90 -5.54 -0.65
N PRO A 186 -2.41 -6.06 0.49
CA PRO A 186 -3.23 -6.17 1.69
C PRO A 186 -3.80 -4.81 2.09
N ARG A 187 -5.03 -4.81 2.63
CA ARG A 187 -5.66 -3.57 3.13
C ARG A 187 -4.87 -2.94 4.28
N ASN A 188 -4.23 -3.78 5.09
CA ASN A 188 -3.45 -3.37 6.23
C ASN A 188 -1.97 -3.19 5.86
N SER A 189 -1.72 -2.23 4.96
CA SER A 189 -0.39 -1.85 4.51
C SER A 189 -0.28 -0.33 4.44
N MET A 190 0.94 0.19 4.60
CA MET A 190 1.22 1.60 4.30
C MET A 190 0.93 1.99 2.84
N PHE A 191 0.87 1.00 1.94
CA PHE A 191 0.62 1.19 0.52
C PHE A 191 -0.78 0.74 0.13
N SER A 192 -1.45 1.58 -0.66
CA SER A 192 -2.76 1.30 -1.25
C SER A 192 -2.82 1.65 -2.74
N PHE A 193 -1.67 1.57 -3.42
CA PHE A 193 -1.56 1.89 -4.84
C PHE A 193 -2.14 0.80 -5.73
N GLU A 194 -2.60 1.19 -6.91
CA GLU A 194 -3.13 0.32 -7.96
C GLU A 194 -2.27 0.36 -9.24
N ALA A 195 -1.47 1.43 -9.42
CA ALA A 195 -0.50 1.56 -10.51
C ALA A 195 0.84 2.10 -10.01
N VAL A 196 1.93 1.58 -10.60
CA VAL A 196 3.30 2.02 -10.35
C VAL A 196 3.92 2.50 -11.67
N PHE A 197 4.29 3.77 -11.69
CA PHE A 197 5.10 4.39 -12.73
C PHE A 197 6.59 4.30 -12.35
N PRO A 198 7.51 4.26 -13.33
CA PRO A 198 8.93 4.38 -13.08
C PRO A 198 9.24 5.76 -12.49
N TYR A 199 10.06 5.82 -11.46
CA TYR A 199 10.51 7.10 -10.91
C TYR A 199 11.26 7.96 -11.95
N SER A 200 11.95 7.32 -12.90
CA SER A 200 12.61 7.97 -14.04
C SER A 200 11.63 8.79 -14.91
N PHE A 201 10.34 8.44 -14.95
CA PHE A 201 9.32 9.20 -15.66
C PHE A 201 9.14 10.60 -15.05
N LEU A 202 9.28 10.76 -13.73
CA LEU A 202 9.14 12.06 -13.07
C LEU A 202 10.18 13.08 -13.58
N TYR A 203 11.39 12.62 -13.88
CA TYR A 203 12.42 13.48 -14.47
C TYR A 203 12.03 13.94 -15.88
N GLN A 204 11.34 13.10 -16.67
CA GLN A 204 10.90 13.46 -18.03
C GLN A 204 9.85 14.56 -18.04
N ILE A 205 8.99 14.60 -17.02
CA ILE A 205 7.94 15.62 -16.88
C ILE A 205 8.36 16.81 -16.00
N GLY A 206 9.62 16.85 -15.54
CA GLY A 206 10.13 17.91 -14.66
C GLY A 206 9.56 17.90 -13.23
N ALA A 207 8.94 16.79 -12.81
CA ALA A 207 8.40 16.59 -11.47
C ALA A 207 9.44 16.02 -10.49
N ALA A 208 10.62 15.65 -10.98
CA ALA A 208 11.79 15.30 -10.19
C ALA A 208 13.02 15.98 -10.75
N ASP A 209 13.92 16.37 -9.86
CA ASP A 209 15.21 16.98 -10.20
C ASP A 209 16.33 16.36 -9.34
N ASN A 210 17.56 16.85 -9.53
CA ASN A 210 18.70 16.45 -8.72
C ASN A 210 19.01 17.48 -7.62
N SER A 211 18.03 18.31 -7.24
CA SER A 211 18.17 19.32 -6.20
C SER A 211 18.00 18.69 -4.82
N TRP A 212 18.89 19.06 -3.91
CA TRP A 212 18.76 18.72 -2.49
C TRP A 212 17.76 19.60 -1.75
N GLY A 213 17.29 20.69 -2.39
CA GLY A 213 16.37 21.65 -1.76
C GLY A 213 14.90 21.23 -1.80
N ASN A 214 14.52 20.25 -2.63
CA ASN A 214 13.14 19.77 -2.72
C ASN A 214 12.99 18.49 -1.90
N ASN A 215 12.27 18.59 -0.78
CA ASN A 215 12.12 17.53 0.20
C ASN A 215 10.67 17.02 0.27
N SER A 216 10.36 16.03 -0.56
CA SER A 216 8.98 15.57 -0.78
C SER A 216 8.84 14.07 -1.06
N ILE A 217 9.95 13.32 -0.99
CA ILE A 217 10.01 11.94 -1.47
C ILE A 217 10.14 10.95 -0.32
N LEU A 218 9.28 9.93 -0.30
CA LEU A 218 9.41 8.82 0.62
C LEU A 218 10.57 7.93 0.14
N THR A 219 11.58 7.72 0.98
CA THR A 219 12.73 6.85 0.64
C THR A 219 12.80 5.68 1.60
N PHE A 220 12.99 4.50 1.03
CA PHE A 220 13.17 3.24 1.75
C PHE A 220 14.50 2.60 1.37
N VAL A 221 15.12 1.94 2.33
CA VAL A 221 16.39 1.21 2.22
C VAL A 221 16.30 -0.16 2.87
#